data_AF-A0A2S1SME6-F1
#
_entry.id   AF-A0A2S1SME6-F1
#
_cell.length_a   1.000
_cell.length_b   1.000
_cell.length_c   1.000
_cell.angle_alpha   90.00
_cell.angle_beta   90.00
_cell.angle_gamma   90.00
#
_symmetry.space_group_name_H-M   'P 1'
#
loop_
_entity.id
_entity.type
_entity.pdbx_description
1 polymer ?
#
loop_
_entity_poly.entity_id
_entity_poly.type
_entity_poly.pdbx_seq_one_letter_code
_entity_poly.pdbx_strand_id
1 'polypeptide(L)'
;MRISHLTRLGRSAALATALATALVCLGAAQPAAADTPDLAFTVDQPVTTPGSAVSLTMTLTNNQSTDIWFVYQSVQPTWATTQRKDLKYGFVSCTAEGAACSGTGSTTLGVNYEIPLAPGASRTVTLTYQVAADSGCNGTIGFYSYLYYEYENGQRSKDGIHTMPETRVACAPAEPTGS
;
A
#
# COMPACT_ATOMS: atom_id res chain seq x y z
N MET A 1 72.51 41.90 13.12
CA MET A 1 72.00 40.54 13.41
C MET A 1 70.50 40.52 13.13
N ARG A 2 70.03 39.62 12.26
CA ARG A 2 68.62 39.44 11.87
C ARG A 2 67.88 38.66 12.96
N ILE A 3 66.76 39.18 13.45
CA ILE A 3 65.82 38.44 14.31
C ILE A 3 64.66 38.00 13.43
N SER A 4 64.55 36.69 13.21
CA SER A 4 63.64 36.05 12.26
C SER A 4 62.68 35.07 12.95
N HIS A 5 61.87 35.47 13.94
CA HIS A 5 60.91 34.53 14.55
C HIS A 5 59.64 35.23 15.05
N LEU A 6 58.65 35.42 14.18
CA LEU A 6 57.29 35.84 14.61
C LEU A 6 56.23 35.54 13.52
N THR A 7 56.14 34.30 13.01
CA THR A 7 55.11 33.94 12.01
C THR A 7 54.57 32.51 12.14
N ARG A 8 54.30 32.02 13.37
CA ARG A 8 53.80 30.63 13.51
C ARG A 8 52.76 30.35 14.59
N LEU A 9 51.91 31.32 14.96
CA LEU A 9 50.84 31.07 15.96
C LEU A 9 49.42 31.44 15.51
N GLY A 10 49.20 31.88 14.26
CA GLY A 10 47.87 32.34 13.82
C GLY A 10 46.94 31.32 13.17
N ARG A 11 47.34 30.05 12.99
CA ARG A 11 46.61 29.10 12.11
C ARG A 11 45.72 28.08 12.82
N SER A 12 45.81 27.94 14.14
CA SER A 12 45.02 26.93 14.87
C SER A 12 43.65 27.43 15.32
N ALA A 13 43.45 28.75 15.42
CA ALA A 13 42.19 29.32 15.90
C ALA A 13 41.10 29.38 14.82
N ALA A 14 41.46 29.47 13.54
CA ALA A 14 40.49 29.57 12.43
C ALA A 14 39.82 28.23 12.08
N LEU A 15 40.47 27.10 12.39
CA LEU A 15 39.91 25.77 12.11
C LEU A 15 38.83 25.37 13.12
N ALA A 16 38.97 25.80 14.38
CA ALA A 16 38.02 25.48 15.44
C ALA A 16 36.67 26.20 15.26
N THR A 17 36.68 27.44 14.77
CA THR A 17 35.45 28.21 14.52
C THR A 17 34.67 27.71 13.30
N ALA A 18 35.35 27.16 12.28
CA ALA A 18 34.70 26.58 11.10
C ALA A 18 34.02 25.23 11.40
N LEU A 19 34.55 24.46 12.35
CA LEU A 19 33.96 23.18 12.76
C LEU A 19 32.74 23.39 13.67
N ALA A 20 32.73 24.44 14.49
CA ALA A 20 31.61 24.78 15.36
C ALA A 20 30.38 25.30 14.59
N THR A 21 30.57 26.05 13.49
CA THR A 21 29.45 26.45 12.61
C THR A 21 28.93 25.31 11.76
N ALA A 22 29.78 24.34 11.38
CA ALA A 22 29.33 23.15 10.66
C ALA A 22 28.38 22.28 11.52
N LEU A 23 28.65 22.12 12.82
CA LEU A 23 27.79 21.35 13.74
C LEU A 23 26.45 22.01 14.04
N VAL A 24 26.35 23.33 13.97
CA VAL A 24 25.07 24.06 14.19
C VAL A 24 24.15 23.98 12.97
N CYS A 25 24.71 23.84 11.76
CA CYS A 25 23.93 23.64 10.53
C CYS A 25 23.43 22.20 10.34
N LEU A 26 23.95 21.23 11.12
CA LEU A 26 23.45 19.87 11.23
C LEU A 26 22.24 19.79 12.19
N GLY A 27 21.38 20.82 12.15
CA GLY A 27 20.13 20.85 12.89
C GLY A 27 19.40 19.52 12.71
N ALA A 28 18.84 19.01 13.81
CA ALA A 28 18.14 17.73 13.86
C ALA A 28 17.21 17.62 12.65
N ALA A 29 17.60 16.78 11.68
CA ALA A 29 16.75 16.46 10.54
C ALA A 29 15.46 15.89 11.14
N GLN A 30 14.38 16.67 11.08
CA GLN A 30 13.08 16.16 11.46
C GLN A 30 12.85 14.91 10.61
N PRO A 31 12.49 13.76 11.21
CA PRO A 31 12.14 12.60 10.43
C PRO A 31 11.02 13.05 9.48
N ALA A 32 11.24 12.86 8.17
CA ALA A 32 10.21 13.12 7.19
C ALA A 32 9.00 12.26 7.59
N ALA A 33 7.91 12.90 8.02
CA ALA A 33 6.65 12.21 8.20
C ALA A 33 6.26 11.70 6.81
N ALA A 34 6.25 10.39 6.62
CA ALA A 34 5.71 9.81 5.41
C ALA A 34 4.26 10.26 5.29
N ASP A 35 3.87 10.78 4.12
CA ASP A 35 2.46 11.08 3.85
C ASP A 35 1.63 9.84 4.15
N THR A 36 0.51 10.03 4.85
CA THR A 36 -0.42 8.94 5.11
C THR A 36 -0.98 8.48 3.76
N PRO A 37 -0.88 7.19 3.40
CA PRO A 37 -1.37 6.73 2.11
C PRO A 37 -2.88 6.95 2.02
N ASP A 38 -3.35 7.44 0.87
CA ASP A 38 -4.78 7.61 0.61
C ASP A 38 -5.52 6.26 0.62
N LEU A 39 -4.83 5.17 0.31
CA LEU A 39 -5.38 3.81 0.28
C LEU A 39 -4.45 2.81 0.98
N ALA A 40 -4.98 2.14 2.00
CA ALA A 40 -4.26 1.12 2.78
C ALA A 40 -4.87 -0.28 2.59
N PHE A 41 -4.06 -1.33 2.74
CA PHE A 41 -4.46 -2.71 2.49
C PHE A 41 -3.99 -3.68 3.58
N THR A 42 -4.82 -4.66 3.90
CA THR A 42 -4.43 -5.83 4.70
C THR A 42 -4.99 -7.11 4.09
N VAL A 43 -4.35 -8.23 4.43
CA VAL A 43 -4.84 -9.59 4.12
C VAL A 43 -4.94 -10.35 5.43
N ASP A 44 -6.03 -11.09 5.63
CA ASP A 44 -6.23 -11.92 6.82
C ASP A 44 -5.29 -13.13 6.85
N GLN A 45 -5.03 -13.73 5.69
CA GLN A 45 -4.23 -14.93 5.52
C GLN A 45 -3.22 -14.75 4.38
N PRO A 46 -1.94 -14.38 4.67
CA PRO A 46 -0.91 -14.25 3.63
C PRO A 46 -0.48 -15.61 3.07
N VAL A 47 -0.85 -16.72 3.71
CA VAL A 47 -0.67 -18.09 3.22
C VAL A 47 -1.99 -18.84 3.38
N THR A 48 -2.41 -19.55 2.34
CA THR A 48 -3.67 -20.30 2.30
C THR A 48 -3.51 -21.63 1.54
N THR A 49 -4.54 -22.47 1.49
CA THR A 49 -4.57 -23.72 0.72
C THR A 49 -5.77 -23.75 -0.25
N PRO A 50 -5.75 -24.56 -1.32
CA PRO A 50 -6.92 -24.78 -2.16
C PRO A 50 -8.18 -25.10 -1.33
N GLY A 51 -9.32 -24.51 -1.70
CA GLY A 51 -10.58 -24.62 -0.96
C GLY A 51 -10.80 -23.57 0.12
N SER A 52 -9.83 -22.70 0.38
CA SER A 52 -9.94 -21.64 1.39
C SER A 52 -10.48 -20.32 0.81
N ALA A 53 -11.15 -19.55 1.66
CA ALA A 53 -11.50 -18.15 1.40
C ALA A 53 -10.46 -17.23 2.04
N VAL A 54 -10.15 -16.12 1.37
CA VAL A 54 -9.17 -15.13 1.81
C VAL A 54 -9.81 -13.74 1.75
N SER A 55 -9.63 -12.96 2.80
CA SER A 55 -10.18 -11.62 2.94
C SER A 55 -9.10 -10.56 2.74
N LEU A 56 -9.36 -9.63 1.83
CA LEU A 56 -8.58 -8.43 1.59
C LEU A 56 -9.36 -7.23 2.10
N THR A 57 -8.78 -6.46 3.02
CA THR A 57 -9.38 -5.22 3.51
C THR A 57 -8.67 -4.04 2.88
N MET A 58 -9.44 -3.09 2.38
CA MET A 58 -8.99 -1.83 1.78
C MET A 58 -9.59 -0.69 2.57
N THR A 59 -8.80 0.35 2.87
CA THR A 59 -9.30 1.55 3.55
C THR A 59 -8.89 2.79 2.78
N LEU A 60 -9.86 3.48 2.20
CA LEU A 60 -9.70 4.80 1.60
C LEU A 60 -9.82 5.85 2.70
N THR A 61 -8.86 6.76 2.79
CA THR A 61 -8.89 7.91 3.70
C THR A 61 -8.80 9.20 2.91
N ASN A 62 -9.73 10.13 3.14
CA ASN A 62 -9.64 11.45 2.54
C ASN A 62 -8.60 12.31 3.29
N ASN A 63 -7.35 12.29 2.82
CA ASN A 63 -6.29 13.15 3.35
C ASN A 63 -6.29 14.57 2.74
N GLN A 64 -7.31 14.93 1.96
CA GLN A 64 -7.45 16.28 1.39
C GLN A 64 -8.11 17.23 2.38
N SER A 65 -7.94 18.54 2.15
CA SER A 65 -8.61 19.59 2.93
C SER A 65 -10.06 19.83 2.52
N THR A 66 -10.54 19.18 1.46
CA THR A 66 -11.91 19.29 0.94
C THR A 66 -12.52 17.92 0.71
N ASP A 67 -13.84 17.88 0.57
CA ASP A 67 -14.57 16.64 0.29
C ASP A 67 -14.07 15.99 -1.01
N ILE A 68 -13.91 14.68 -0.97
CA ILE A 68 -13.91 13.85 -2.17
C ILE A 68 -15.37 13.69 -2.60
N TRP A 69 -15.67 13.91 -3.87
CA TRP A 69 -17.05 13.90 -4.38
C TRP A 69 -17.22 12.96 -5.59
N PHE A 70 -16.12 12.36 -6.05
CA PHE A 70 -16.13 11.23 -6.99
C PHE A 70 -14.98 10.28 -6.70
N VAL A 71 -15.24 8.97 -6.78
CA VAL A 71 -14.21 7.92 -6.67
C VAL A 71 -14.46 6.87 -7.73
N TYR A 72 -13.40 6.50 -8.44
CA TYR A 72 -13.33 5.30 -9.25
C TYR A 72 -12.23 4.41 -8.69
N GLN A 73 -12.59 3.21 -8.22
CA GLN A 73 -11.63 2.23 -7.77
C GLN A 73 -11.91 0.87 -8.40
N SER A 74 -10.84 0.23 -8.89
CA SER A 74 -10.89 -1.14 -9.37
C SER A 74 -9.81 -2.00 -8.70
N VAL A 75 -10.07 -3.30 -8.61
CA VAL A 75 -9.13 -4.33 -8.16
C VAL A 75 -8.99 -5.37 -9.26
N GLN A 76 -7.74 -5.67 -9.60
CA GLN A 76 -7.39 -6.51 -10.74
C GLN A 76 -6.22 -7.43 -10.36
N PRO A 77 -6.13 -8.64 -10.95
CA PRO A 77 -5.01 -9.52 -10.70
C PRO A 77 -3.74 -8.95 -11.32
N THR A 78 -2.60 -9.16 -10.66
CA THR A 78 -1.30 -8.81 -11.25
C THR A 78 -1.00 -9.67 -12.47
N TRP A 79 -0.13 -9.19 -13.37
CA TRP A 79 0.30 -9.97 -14.53
C TRP A 79 0.89 -11.33 -14.11
N ALA A 80 1.74 -11.37 -13.08
CA ALA A 80 2.30 -12.63 -12.57
C ALA A 80 1.20 -13.63 -12.17
N THR A 81 0.12 -13.15 -11.54
CA THR A 81 -1.03 -13.98 -11.18
C THR A 81 -1.77 -14.48 -12.41
N THR A 82 -1.98 -13.64 -13.43
CA THR A 82 -2.67 -14.08 -14.66
C THR A 82 -1.87 -15.11 -15.46
N GLN A 83 -0.54 -15.18 -15.28
CA GLN A 83 0.30 -16.22 -15.88
C GLN A 83 0.19 -17.58 -15.18
N ARG A 84 -0.29 -17.63 -13.92
CA ARG A 84 -0.50 -18.87 -13.16
C ARG A 84 -1.85 -19.50 -13.48
N LYS A 85 -1.96 -20.14 -14.66
CA LYS A 85 -3.19 -20.78 -15.14
C LYS A 85 -3.67 -21.95 -14.28
N ASP A 86 -2.80 -22.50 -13.45
CA ASP A 86 -3.12 -23.53 -12.48
C ASP A 86 -3.85 -22.96 -11.24
N LEU A 87 -3.65 -21.69 -10.91
CA LEU A 87 -4.33 -21.05 -9.77
C LEU A 87 -5.75 -20.63 -10.16
N LYS A 88 -6.74 -21.22 -9.49
CA LYS A 88 -8.16 -20.95 -9.73
C LYS A 88 -8.73 -20.19 -8.54
N TYR A 89 -9.24 -19.00 -8.79
CA TYR A 89 -9.83 -18.15 -7.76
C TYR A 89 -10.88 -17.20 -8.34
N GLY A 90 -11.70 -16.62 -7.47
CA GLY A 90 -12.65 -15.58 -7.84
C GLY A 90 -13.22 -14.86 -6.62
N PHE A 91 -13.60 -13.59 -6.79
CA PHE A 91 -14.25 -12.83 -5.73
C PHE A 91 -15.64 -13.39 -5.46
N VAL A 92 -15.93 -13.73 -4.20
CA VAL A 92 -17.20 -14.34 -3.78
C VAL A 92 -18.05 -13.41 -2.95
N SER A 93 -17.45 -12.42 -2.29
CA SER A 93 -18.19 -11.39 -1.57
C SER A 93 -17.43 -10.07 -1.54
N CYS A 94 -18.19 -9.01 -1.31
CA CYS A 94 -17.66 -7.69 -1.03
C CYS A 94 -18.59 -6.99 -0.06
N THR A 95 -18.05 -6.55 1.07
CA THR A 95 -18.79 -5.78 2.07
C THR A 95 -18.08 -4.46 2.22
N ALA A 96 -18.82 -3.37 2.04
CA ALA A 96 -18.27 -2.04 2.11
C ALA A 96 -19.17 -1.14 2.94
N GLU A 97 -18.55 -0.37 3.84
CA GLU A 97 -19.25 0.67 4.60
C GLU A 97 -19.62 1.79 3.64
N GLY A 98 -20.91 2.04 3.42
CA GLY A 98 -21.36 3.04 2.47
C GLY A 98 -20.73 2.84 1.10
N ALA A 99 -20.66 1.61 0.58
CA ALA A 99 -20.24 1.36 -0.80
C ALA A 99 -20.94 0.11 -1.35
N ALA A 100 -21.06 0.06 -2.67
CA ALA A 100 -21.48 -1.14 -3.40
C ALA A 100 -20.34 -1.65 -4.28
N CYS A 101 -20.25 -2.96 -4.43
CA CYS A 101 -19.21 -3.57 -5.26
C CYS A 101 -19.82 -4.23 -6.50
N SER A 102 -19.06 -4.23 -7.60
CA SER A 102 -19.41 -4.91 -8.84
C SER A 102 -18.35 -5.94 -9.21
N GLY A 103 -18.72 -7.01 -9.90
CA GLY A 103 -17.76 -8.03 -10.37
C GLY A 103 -17.55 -9.23 -9.44
N THR A 104 -18.37 -9.40 -8.39
CA THR A 104 -18.46 -10.69 -7.66
C THR A 104 -18.80 -11.82 -8.64
N GLY A 105 -18.13 -12.96 -8.52
CA GLY A 105 -18.17 -14.05 -9.49
C GLY A 105 -17.10 -13.95 -10.59
N SER A 106 -16.23 -12.94 -10.54
CA SER A 106 -15.11 -12.76 -11.47
C SER A 106 -13.78 -12.59 -10.73
N THR A 107 -12.69 -12.34 -11.46
CA THR A 107 -11.36 -12.04 -10.90
C THR A 107 -11.06 -10.54 -10.82
N THR A 108 -12.02 -9.69 -11.21
CA THR A 108 -11.91 -8.24 -11.11
C THR A 108 -13.08 -7.68 -10.31
N LEU A 109 -12.86 -6.54 -9.67
CA LEU A 109 -13.89 -5.92 -8.82
C LEU A 109 -13.85 -4.41 -8.95
N GLY A 110 -15.02 -3.78 -8.98
CA GLY A 110 -15.18 -2.33 -8.87
C GLY A 110 -15.77 -1.96 -7.52
N VAL A 111 -15.35 -0.83 -6.95
CA VAL A 111 -15.89 -0.29 -5.70
C VAL A 111 -16.56 1.05 -5.97
N ASN A 112 -17.82 1.18 -5.55
CA ASN A 112 -18.62 2.39 -5.70
C ASN A 112 -18.90 2.97 -4.31
N TYR A 113 -18.08 3.93 -3.90
CA TYR A 113 -18.22 4.61 -2.62
C TYR A 113 -19.48 5.48 -2.57
N GLU A 114 -20.01 5.65 -1.38
CA GLU A 114 -20.96 6.72 -1.04
C GLU A 114 -20.13 7.98 -0.83
N ILE A 115 -20.40 8.95 -1.70
CA ILE A 115 -19.78 10.28 -1.69
C ILE A 115 -20.86 11.34 -1.40
N PRO A 116 -20.50 12.49 -0.79
CA PRO A 116 -19.14 12.95 -0.52
C PRO A 116 -18.46 12.26 0.68
N LEU A 117 -17.13 12.14 0.62
CA LEU A 117 -16.29 11.70 1.73
C LEU A 117 -15.55 12.91 2.30
N ALA A 118 -15.94 13.32 3.52
CA ALA A 118 -15.41 14.51 4.18
C ALA A 118 -13.90 14.40 4.52
N PRO A 119 -13.18 15.53 4.66
CA PRO A 119 -11.79 15.56 5.15
C PRO A 119 -11.57 14.72 6.40
N GLY A 120 -10.56 13.87 6.39
CA GLY A 120 -10.19 12.98 7.50
C GLY A 120 -11.11 11.77 7.69
N ALA A 121 -12.20 11.64 6.93
CA ALA A 121 -13.06 10.46 6.99
C ALA A 121 -12.45 9.29 6.21
N SER A 122 -12.76 8.07 6.66
CA SER A 122 -12.36 6.84 6.00
C SER A 122 -13.57 5.98 5.61
N ARG A 123 -13.34 5.11 4.63
CA ARG A 123 -14.28 4.05 4.22
C ARG A 123 -13.51 2.75 4.06
N THR A 124 -14.02 1.70 4.70
CA THR A 124 -13.41 0.39 4.64
C THR A 124 -14.24 -0.56 3.79
N VAL A 125 -13.53 -1.33 2.95
CA VAL A 125 -14.08 -2.35 2.07
C VAL A 125 -13.36 -3.65 2.33
N THR A 126 -14.12 -4.72 2.58
CA THR A 126 -13.59 -6.08 2.69
C THR A 126 -14.04 -6.90 1.48
N LEU A 127 -13.06 -7.37 0.71
CA LEU A 127 -13.24 -8.26 -0.43
C LEU A 127 -12.91 -9.68 0.04
N THR A 128 -13.74 -10.66 -0.31
CA THR A 128 -13.37 -12.06 -0.12
C THR A 128 -13.24 -12.72 -1.47
N TYR A 129 -12.11 -13.39 -1.71
CA TYR A 129 -11.97 -14.29 -2.85
C TYR A 129 -11.81 -15.73 -2.37
N GLN A 130 -12.35 -16.65 -3.15
CA GLN A 130 -12.26 -18.08 -2.91
C GLN A 130 -11.15 -18.65 -3.79
N VAL A 131 -10.22 -19.41 -3.20
CA VAL A 131 -9.34 -20.30 -3.95
C VAL A 131 -10.09 -21.61 -4.19
N ALA A 132 -10.28 -22.01 -5.44
CA ALA A 132 -11.03 -23.23 -5.76
C ALA A 132 -10.35 -24.46 -5.15
N ALA A 133 -11.13 -25.47 -4.76
CA ALA A 133 -10.61 -26.71 -4.17
C ALA A 133 -9.68 -27.48 -5.13
N ASP A 134 -9.90 -27.35 -6.44
CA ASP A 134 -9.11 -27.96 -7.51
C ASP A 134 -8.05 -27.00 -8.10
N SER A 135 -7.75 -25.91 -7.38
CA SER A 135 -6.65 -25.00 -7.72
C SER A 135 -5.31 -25.69 -7.55
N GLY A 136 -4.35 -25.34 -8.41
CA GLY A 136 -2.93 -25.62 -8.17
C GLY A 136 -2.43 -24.96 -6.87
N CYS A 137 -1.25 -25.38 -6.44
CA CYS A 137 -0.58 -24.87 -5.25
C CYS A 137 0.88 -24.48 -5.55
N ASN A 138 1.63 -24.03 -4.54
CA ASN A 138 2.95 -23.44 -4.70
C ASN A 138 2.97 -22.24 -5.65
N GLY A 139 1.94 -21.40 -5.56
CA GLY A 139 1.84 -20.17 -6.31
C GLY A 139 1.34 -19.01 -5.48
N THR A 140 1.46 -17.82 -6.05
CA THR A 140 1.07 -16.58 -5.38
C THR A 140 -0.06 -15.94 -6.16
N ILE A 141 -1.12 -15.58 -5.44
CA ILE A 141 -2.21 -14.76 -5.94
C ILE A 141 -1.94 -13.34 -5.45
N GLY A 142 -1.75 -12.43 -6.39
CA GLY A 142 -1.50 -11.02 -6.13
C GLY A 142 -2.50 -10.14 -6.90
N PHE A 143 -2.86 -9.02 -6.28
CA PHE A 143 -3.75 -8.02 -6.87
C PHE A 143 -3.10 -6.64 -6.81
N TYR A 144 -3.58 -5.74 -7.66
CA TYR A 144 -3.38 -4.31 -7.50
C TYR A 144 -4.73 -3.61 -7.54
N SER A 145 -4.78 -2.43 -6.96
CA SER A 145 -5.91 -1.53 -7.08
C SER A 145 -5.51 -0.27 -7.84
N TYR A 146 -6.31 0.11 -8.83
CA TYR A 146 -6.26 1.46 -9.37
C TYR A 146 -7.27 2.32 -8.63
N LEU A 147 -6.82 3.46 -8.11
CA LEU A 147 -7.65 4.46 -7.46
C LEU A 147 -7.55 5.76 -8.26
N TYR A 148 -8.70 6.36 -8.54
CA TYR A 148 -8.84 7.73 -9.01
C TYR A 148 -9.92 8.40 -8.16
N TYR A 149 -9.69 9.62 -7.71
CA TYR A 149 -10.73 10.40 -7.04
C TYR A 149 -10.62 11.88 -7.36
N GLU A 150 -11.75 12.57 -7.27
CA GLU A 150 -11.84 14.02 -7.47
C GLU A 150 -12.25 14.70 -6.17
N TYR A 151 -11.65 15.85 -5.91
CA TYR A 151 -11.86 16.66 -4.71
C TYR A 151 -11.96 18.14 -5.09
N GLU A 152 -12.23 19.03 -4.12
CA GLU A 152 -12.42 20.47 -4.36
C GLU A 152 -13.49 20.75 -5.45
N ASN A 153 -14.62 20.05 -5.36
CA ASN A 153 -15.72 20.15 -6.33
C ASN A 153 -15.28 19.96 -7.80
N GLY A 154 -14.21 19.20 -8.00
CA GLY A 154 -13.73 18.70 -9.27
C GLY A 154 -12.71 19.52 -9.99
N GLN A 155 -12.17 20.49 -9.28
CA GLN A 155 -11.05 21.26 -9.78
C GLN A 155 -9.73 20.49 -9.63
N ARG A 156 -9.70 19.43 -8.81
CA ARG A 156 -8.51 18.60 -8.60
C ARG A 156 -8.84 17.13 -8.53
N SER A 157 -7.85 16.32 -8.92
CA SER A 157 -7.89 14.87 -8.84
C SER A 157 -6.57 14.31 -8.34
N LYS A 158 -6.61 13.07 -7.87
CA LYS A 158 -5.44 12.22 -7.69
C LYS A 158 -5.74 10.83 -8.21
N ASP A 159 -4.70 10.15 -8.68
CA ASP A 159 -4.79 8.77 -9.08
C ASP A 159 -3.49 7.98 -8.85
N GLY A 160 -3.61 6.65 -8.89
CA GLY A 160 -2.47 5.77 -8.69
C GLY A 160 -2.81 4.29 -8.77
N ILE A 161 -1.76 3.50 -9.03
CA ILE A 161 -1.79 2.04 -8.91
C ILE A 161 -1.15 1.68 -7.57
N HIS A 162 -1.86 0.88 -6.78
CA HIS A 162 -1.43 0.44 -5.47
C HIS A 162 -1.36 -1.10 -5.43
N THR A 163 -0.18 -1.63 -5.10
CA THR A 163 0.00 -3.07 -4.91
C THR A 163 -0.67 -3.52 -3.61
N MET A 164 -1.44 -4.60 -3.69
CA MET A 164 -2.06 -5.23 -2.53
C MET A 164 -1.15 -6.32 -1.96
N PRO A 165 -1.28 -6.68 -0.67
CA PRO A 165 -0.62 -7.85 -0.12
C PRO A 165 -0.94 -9.10 -0.95
N GLU A 166 0.10 -9.89 -1.20
CA GLU A 166 -0.03 -11.14 -1.94
C GLU A 166 -0.38 -12.30 -1.00
N THR A 167 -1.02 -13.34 -1.55
CA THR A 167 -1.33 -14.57 -0.83
C THR A 167 -0.65 -15.77 -1.47
N ARG A 168 0.15 -16.49 -0.68
CA ARG A 168 0.77 -17.75 -1.09
C ARG A 168 -0.23 -18.90 -0.95
N VAL A 169 -0.53 -19.60 -2.04
CA VAL A 169 -1.27 -20.86 -2.03
C VAL A 169 -0.27 -22.00 -1.77
N ALA A 170 -0.24 -22.51 -0.54
CA ALA A 170 0.52 -23.68 -0.14
C ALA A 170 -0.22 -24.96 -0.56
N CYS A 171 0.54 -26.04 -0.79
CA CYS A 171 -0.07 -27.35 -0.98
C CYS A 171 -0.58 -27.87 0.36
N ALA A 172 -1.71 -28.58 0.36
CA ALA A 172 -2.15 -29.27 1.55
C ALA A 172 -1.05 -30.27 1.98
N PRO A 173 -0.79 -30.43 3.29
CA PRO A 173 0.07 -31.52 3.74
C PRO A 173 -0.53 -32.85 3.26
N ALA A 174 0.34 -33.78 2.83
CA ALA A 174 -0.12 -35.11 2.45
C ALA A 174 -0.90 -35.73 3.62
N GLU A 175 -2.07 -36.32 3.33
CA GLU A 175 -2.79 -37.10 4.35
C GLU A 175 -1.83 -38.16 4.89
N PRO A 176 -1.72 -38.32 6.22
CA PRO A 176 -0.92 -39.40 6.78
C PRO A 176 -1.50 -40.72 6.28
N THR A 177 -0.71 -41.48 5.53
CA THR A 177 -1.04 -42.86 5.16
C THR A 177 -1.33 -43.61 6.45
N GLY A 178 -2.61 -43.95 6.67
CA GLY A 178 -3.07 -44.65 7.86
C GLY A 178 -2.21 -45.88 8.11
N SER A 179 -1.78 -46.03 9.37
CA SER A 179 -1.02 -47.17 9.87
C SER A 179 -1.82 -48.46 9.85
#